data_AF-A0A937FKS3-F1
#
_entry.id   AF-A0A937FKS3-F1
#
_cell.length_a   1.000
_cell.length_b   1.000
_cell.length_c   1.000
_cell.angle_alpha   90.00
_cell.angle_beta   90.00
_cell.angle_gamma   90.00
#
_symmetry.space_group_name_H-M   'P 1'
#
loop_
_entity.id
_entity.type
_entity.pdbx_description
1 polymer ?
#
loop_
_entity_poly.entity_id
_entity_poly.type
_entity_poly.pdbx_seq_one_letter_code
_entity_poly.pdbx_strand_id
1 'polypeptide(L)'
;MKYAIALIALLPAAAQAGSTELCMDMGASSSKCSCATTTLNSNITLEERALYDSVGDTFLSAKSGGSDVSEAWETAFSTVAAQNNMTTEDLLLDMASVGEKHEDAISSCQ
;
A
#
# COMPACT_ATOMS: atom_id res chain seq x y z
N MET A 1 -27.13 22.58 31.05
CA MET A 1 -27.36 21.80 29.81
C MET A 1 -26.06 21.77 29.03
N LYS A 2 -25.28 20.69 29.13
CA LYS A 2 -24.02 20.51 28.39
C LYS A 2 -24.31 19.49 27.30
N TYR A 3 -24.53 19.96 26.07
CA TYR A 3 -24.61 19.09 24.90
C TYR A 3 -23.20 18.60 24.59
N ALA A 4 -22.91 17.36 24.91
CA ALA A 4 -21.71 16.68 24.43
C ALA A 4 -21.93 16.39 22.94
N ILE A 5 -21.27 17.14 22.07
CA ILE A 5 -21.15 16.84 20.65
C ILE A 5 -20.24 15.62 20.54
N ALA A 6 -20.83 14.44 20.36
CA ALA A 6 -20.09 13.25 19.97
C ALA A 6 -19.69 13.42 18.50
N LEU A 7 -18.47 13.90 18.24
CA LEU A 7 -17.84 13.75 16.94
C LEU A 7 -17.54 12.26 16.73
N ILE A 8 -18.42 11.59 15.99
CA ILE A 8 -18.10 10.33 15.35
C ILE A 8 -17.09 10.69 14.26
N ALA A 9 -15.81 10.49 14.57
CA ALA A 9 -14.75 10.51 13.56
C ALA A 9 -15.01 9.32 12.63
N LEU A 10 -15.67 9.58 11.50
CA LEU A 10 -15.67 8.69 10.35
C LEU A 10 -14.23 8.67 9.82
N LEU A 11 -13.40 7.80 10.41
CA LEU A 11 -12.11 7.45 9.83
C LEU A 11 -12.40 6.87 8.44
N PRO A 12 -11.83 7.43 7.35
CA PRO A 12 -12.01 6.87 6.04
C PRO A 12 -11.44 5.46 6.06
N ALA A 13 -12.26 4.45 5.81
CA ALA A 13 -11.83 3.08 5.57
C ALA A 13 -11.08 2.93 4.22
N ALA A 14 -10.41 3.98 3.76
CA ALA A 14 -9.83 4.11 2.42
C ALA A 14 -8.32 3.82 2.37
N ALA A 15 -7.72 3.30 3.44
CA ALA A 15 -6.29 2.98 3.51
C ALA A 15 -6.01 1.46 3.49
N GLN A 16 -6.90 0.65 2.91
CA GLN A 16 -6.70 -0.82 2.80
C GLN A 16 -6.57 -1.30 1.35
N ALA A 17 -6.79 -0.41 0.39
CA ALA A 17 -6.89 -0.75 -1.01
C ALA A 17 -5.52 -1.04 -1.65
N GLY A 18 -4.56 -0.10 -1.58
CA GLY A 18 -3.30 -0.23 -2.31
C GLY A 18 -2.61 -1.59 -2.16
N SER A 19 -2.40 -2.04 -0.92
CA SER A 19 -1.79 -3.35 -0.64
C SER A 19 -2.66 -4.55 -1.05
N THR A 20 -3.98 -4.51 -0.82
CA THR A 20 -4.88 -5.65 -1.13
C THR A 20 -4.98 -5.82 -2.64
N GLU A 21 -5.20 -4.73 -3.36
CA GLU A 21 -5.33 -4.69 -4.81
C GLU A 21 -4.01 -5.05 -5.49
N LEU A 22 -2.87 -4.60 -4.95
CA LEU A 22 -1.55 -5.01 -5.43
C LEU A 22 -1.34 -6.52 -5.31
N CYS A 23 -1.70 -7.11 -4.16
CA CYS A 23 -1.65 -8.56 -3.97
C CYS A 23 -2.56 -9.31 -4.97
N MET A 24 -3.75 -8.77 -5.25
CA MET A 24 -4.66 -9.37 -6.23
C MET A 24 -4.10 -9.28 -7.65
N ASP A 25 -3.43 -8.18 -8.01
CA ASP A 25 -2.73 -8.02 -9.29
C ASP A 25 -1.60 -9.04 -9.48
N MET A 26 -0.97 -9.48 -8.37
CA MET A 26 0.00 -10.59 -8.36
C MET A 26 -0.64 -11.97 -8.56
N GLY A 27 -1.97 -12.07 -8.64
CA GLY A 27 -2.71 -13.29 -8.96
C GLY A 27 -3.21 -14.09 -7.76
N ALA A 28 -3.10 -13.56 -6.54
CA ALA A 28 -3.68 -14.18 -5.35
C ALA A 28 -5.20 -13.93 -5.25
N SER A 29 -5.90 -14.78 -4.49
CA SER A 29 -7.33 -14.63 -4.25
C SER A 29 -7.62 -13.44 -3.34
N SER A 30 -8.81 -12.85 -3.45
CA SER A 30 -9.24 -11.75 -2.57
C SER A 30 -9.20 -12.12 -1.08
N SER A 31 -9.55 -13.36 -0.70
CA SER A 31 -9.46 -13.82 0.69
C SER A 31 -8.02 -13.88 1.19
N LYS A 32 -7.10 -14.37 0.34
CA LYS A 32 -5.68 -14.45 0.64
C LYS A 32 -5.08 -13.06 0.80
N CYS A 33 -5.42 -12.13 -0.09
CA CYS A 33 -4.94 -10.75 -0.01
C CYS A 33 -5.49 -10.00 1.20
N SER A 34 -6.77 -10.19 1.55
CA SER A 34 -7.33 -9.60 2.78
C SER A 34 -6.61 -10.09 4.05
N CYS A 35 -6.27 -11.39 4.11
CA CYS A 35 -5.44 -11.96 5.18
C CYS A 35 -4.02 -11.36 5.19
N ALA A 36 -3.39 -11.26 4.01
CA ALA A 36 -2.03 -10.74 3.88
C ALA A 36 -1.94 -9.27 4.30
N THR A 37 -2.85 -8.42 3.82
CA THR A 37 -2.90 -7.00 4.17
C THR A 37 -3.21 -6.80 5.66
N THR A 38 -4.07 -7.62 6.27
CA THR A 38 -4.30 -7.59 7.73
C THR A 38 -3.04 -7.92 8.51
N THR A 39 -2.31 -8.96 8.07
CA THR A 39 -1.06 -9.38 8.68
C THR A 39 0.03 -8.32 8.51
N LEU A 40 0.19 -7.76 7.31
CA LEU A 40 1.13 -6.69 7.01
C LEU A 40 0.87 -5.48 7.92
N ASN A 41 -0.37 -4.99 7.97
CA ASN A 41 -0.77 -3.82 8.76
C ASN A 41 -0.55 -3.99 10.27
N SER A 42 -0.43 -5.22 10.76
CA SER A 42 -0.11 -5.51 12.16
C SER A 42 1.40 -5.47 12.45
N ASN A 43 2.24 -5.39 11.42
CA ASN A 43 3.70 -5.50 11.50
C ASN A 43 4.45 -4.29 10.90
N ILE A 44 3.72 -3.25 10.50
CA ILE A 44 4.27 -1.99 9.98
C ILE A 44 3.63 -0.80 10.69
N THR A 45 4.33 0.32 10.65
CA THR A 45 3.83 1.61 11.12
C THR A 45 2.76 2.17 10.18
N LEU A 46 2.02 3.17 10.66
CA LEU A 46 1.04 3.87 9.83
C LEU A 46 1.68 4.65 8.67
N GLU A 47 2.91 5.13 8.86
CA GLU A 47 3.67 5.85 7.84
C GLU A 47 4.14 4.90 6.73
N GLU A 48 4.75 3.77 7.09
CA GLU A 48 5.11 2.71 6.14
C GLU A 48 3.90 2.24 5.33
N ARG A 49 2.76 2.05 6.00
CA ARG A 49 1.51 1.67 5.33
C ARG A 49 1.07 2.71 4.30
N ALA A 50 1.06 3.99 4.68
CA ALA A 50 0.61 5.06 3.79
C ALA A 50 1.51 5.18 2.56
N LEU A 51 2.83 5.08 2.74
CA LEU A 51 3.80 5.08 1.63
C LEU A 51 3.62 3.87 0.73
N TYR A 52 3.50 2.68 1.31
CA TYR A 52 3.37 1.44 0.54
C TYR A 52 2.05 1.36 -0.24
N ASP A 53 0.93 1.79 0.37
CA ASP A 53 -0.36 1.90 -0.34
C ASP A 53 -0.26 2.92 -1.48
N SER A 54 0.38 4.08 -1.26
CA SER A 54 0.58 5.08 -2.31
C SER A 54 1.42 4.57 -3.48
N VAL A 55 2.46 3.77 -3.21
CA VAL A 55 3.27 3.11 -4.24
C VAL A 55 2.41 2.09 -5.01
N GLY A 56 1.66 1.24 -4.30
CA GLY A 56 0.77 0.24 -4.89
C GLY A 56 -0.29 0.87 -5.80
N ASP A 57 -0.99 1.89 -5.32
CA ASP A 57 -2.03 2.61 -6.08
C ASP A 57 -1.46 3.27 -7.35
N THR A 58 -0.28 3.89 -7.23
CA THR A 58 0.37 4.54 -8.38
C THR A 58 0.82 3.52 -9.42
N PHE A 59 1.38 2.38 -8.99
CA PHE A 59 1.75 1.27 -9.86
C PHE A 59 0.53 0.73 -10.61
N LEU A 60 -0.55 0.43 -9.90
CA LEU A 60 -1.79 -0.09 -10.49
C LEU A 60 -2.40 0.90 -11.49
N SER A 61 -2.39 2.19 -11.14
CA SER A 61 -2.84 3.26 -12.04
C SER A 61 -2.01 3.32 -13.32
N ALA A 62 -0.67 3.31 -13.22
CA ALA A 62 0.22 3.34 -14.38
C ALA A 62 0.03 2.12 -15.28
N LYS A 63 -0.04 0.92 -14.69
CA LYS A 63 -0.29 -0.34 -15.41
C LYS A 63 -1.65 -0.32 -16.11
N SER A 64 -2.70 0.18 -15.46
CA SER A 64 -4.03 0.34 -16.06
C SER A 64 -4.06 1.37 -17.20
N GLY A 65 -3.15 2.35 -17.16
CA GLY A 65 -2.92 3.34 -18.20
C GLY A 65 -2.13 2.82 -19.41
N GLY A 66 -1.64 1.57 -19.36
CA GLY A 66 -0.96 0.92 -20.48
C GLY A 66 0.57 0.87 -20.36
N SER A 67 1.15 1.36 -19.26
CA SER A 67 2.57 1.16 -18.98
C SER A 67 2.87 -0.33 -18.79
N ASP A 68 4.06 -0.75 -19.23
CA ASP A 68 4.54 -2.07 -18.87
C ASP A 68 4.88 -2.15 -17.37
N VAL A 69 5.11 -3.37 -16.86
CA VAL A 69 5.32 -3.59 -15.42
C VAL A 69 6.54 -2.82 -14.90
N SER A 70 7.63 -2.74 -15.67
CA SER A 70 8.85 -2.05 -15.25
C SER A 70 8.63 -0.54 -15.20
N GLU A 71 8.02 0.02 -16.25
CA GLU A 71 7.67 1.44 -16.33
C GLU A 71 6.67 1.84 -15.24
N ALA A 72 5.70 0.98 -14.94
CA ALA A 72 4.73 1.22 -13.87
C ALA A 72 5.41 1.29 -12.49
N TRP A 73 6.38 0.41 -12.22
CA TRP A 73 7.15 0.46 -10.96
C TRP A 73 8.04 1.71 -10.89
N GLU A 74 8.75 2.04 -11.98
CA GLU A 74 9.56 3.27 -12.04
C GLU A 74 8.69 4.52 -11.82
N THR A 75 7.52 4.57 -12.46
CA THR A 75 6.54 5.66 -12.29
C THR A 75 6.06 5.75 -10.85
N ALA A 76 5.73 4.61 -10.22
CA ALA A 76 5.25 4.57 -8.84
C ALA A 76 6.27 5.11 -7.86
N PHE A 77 7.50 4.57 -7.87
CA PHE A 77 8.53 4.98 -6.94
C PHE A 77 8.97 6.43 -7.17
N SER A 78 9.17 6.86 -8.41
CA SER A 78 9.56 8.25 -8.71
C SER A 78 8.48 9.27 -8.30
N THR A 79 7.21 8.96 -8.55
CA THR A 79 6.08 9.84 -8.21
C THR A 79 5.90 9.96 -6.70
N VAL A 80 5.88 8.84 -5.98
CA VAL A 80 5.66 8.85 -4.53
C VAL A 80 6.86 9.45 -3.80
N ALA A 81 8.09 9.22 -4.27
CA ALA A 81 9.28 9.85 -3.71
C ALA A 81 9.19 11.38 -3.85
N ALA A 82 8.83 11.88 -5.04
CA ALA A 82 8.67 13.32 -5.27
C ALA A 82 7.57 13.94 -4.39
N GLN A 83 6.45 13.23 -4.17
CA GLN A 83 5.35 13.69 -3.30
C GLN A 83 5.77 13.79 -1.82
N ASN A 84 6.71 12.95 -1.39
CA ASN A 84 7.17 12.87 -0.01
C ASN A 84 8.53 13.58 0.21
N ASN A 85 9.02 14.31 -0.80
CA ASN A 85 10.27 15.05 -0.77
C ASN A 85 11.49 14.16 -0.45
N MET A 86 11.48 12.94 -1.00
CA MET A 86 12.53 11.92 -0.91
C MET A 86 13.14 11.66 -2.28
N THR A 87 14.30 11.00 -2.32
CA THR A 87 14.80 10.41 -3.57
C THR A 87 14.10 9.07 -3.85
N THR A 88 14.06 8.66 -5.11
CA THR A 88 13.56 7.33 -5.50
C THR A 88 14.34 6.22 -4.80
N GLU A 89 15.66 6.38 -4.64
CA GLU A 89 16.54 5.41 -3.97
C GLU A 89 16.21 5.28 -2.49
N ASP A 90 16.01 6.40 -1.78
CA ASP A 90 15.62 6.38 -0.36
C ASP A 90 14.27 5.68 -0.18
N LEU A 91 13.29 5.99 -1.02
CA LEU A 91 11.98 5.34 -0.95
C LEU A 91 12.05 3.83 -1.25
N LEU A 92 12.88 3.42 -2.22
CA LEU A 92 13.11 2.00 -2.50
C LEU A 92 13.72 1.27 -1.31
N LEU A 93 14.73 1.88 -0.65
CA LEU A 93 15.37 1.32 0.54
C LEU A 93 14.37 1.20 1.71
N ASP A 94 13.58 2.24 1.94
CA ASP A 94 12.59 2.26 3.02
C ASP A 94 11.48 1.23 2.77
N MET A 95 11.01 1.07 1.52
CA MET A 95 9.91 0.15 1.20
C MET A 95 10.35 -1.28 0.95
N ALA A 96 11.65 -1.57 0.80
CA ALA A 96 12.15 -2.93 0.59
C ALA A 96 11.70 -3.90 1.70
N SER A 97 11.84 -3.48 2.97
CA SER A 97 11.41 -4.29 4.11
C SER A 97 9.89 -4.48 4.16
N VAL A 98 9.12 -3.46 3.76
CA VAL A 98 7.66 -3.54 3.72
C VAL A 98 7.19 -4.50 2.62
N GLY A 99 7.82 -4.46 1.45
CA GLY A 99 7.59 -5.40 0.35
C GLY A 99 7.86 -6.85 0.76
N GLU A 100 9.00 -7.13 1.39
CA GLU A 100 9.34 -8.46 1.91
C GLU A 100 8.31 -8.97 2.93
N LYS A 101 7.94 -8.13 3.91
CA LYS A 101 6.88 -8.46 4.88
C LYS A 101 5.55 -8.78 4.20
N HIS A 102 5.22 -8.09 3.10
CA HIS A 102 4.00 -8.34 2.36
C HIS A 102 4.06 -9.67 1.62
N GLU A 103 5.17 -9.99 0.95
CA GLU A 103 5.39 -11.29 0.30
C GLU A 103 5.32 -12.46 1.30
N ASP A 104 5.92 -12.30 2.48
CA ASP A 104 5.84 -13.26 3.58
C ASP A 104 4.39 -13.42 4.08
N ALA A 105 3.68 -12.32 4.27
CA ALA A 105 2.28 -12.32 4.68
C ALA A 105 1.42 -13.05 3.65
N ILE A 106 1.59 -12.77 2.35
CA ILE A 106 0.91 -13.47 1.25
C ILE A 106 1.24 -14.96 1.33
N SER A 107 2.50 -15.35 1.51
CA SER A 107 2.91 -16.75 1.55
C SER A 107 2.33 -17.51 2.74
N SER A 108 2.11 -16.83 3.87
CA SER A 108 1.51 -17.42 5.08
C SER A 108 -0.01 -17.60 5.03
N CYS A 109 -0.70 -16.87 4.14
CA CYS A 109 -2.15 -16.87 4.02
C CYS A 109 -2.65 -17.92 3.00
N GLN A 110 -3.79 -18.55 3.30
CA GLN A 110 -4.43 -19.58 2.47
C GLN A 110 -5.45 -19.00 1.48
#